data_AF-A0A9P4JYN9-F1
#
_entry.id   AF-A0A9P4JYN9-F1
#
_cell.length_a   1.000
_cell.length_b   1.000
_cell.length_c   1.000
_cell.angle_alpha   90.00
_cell.angle_beta   90.00
_cell.angle_gamma   90.00
#
_symmetry.space_group_name_H-M   'P 1'
#
loop_
_entity.id
_entity.type
_entity.pdbx_description
1 polymer ?
#
loop_
_entity_poly.entity_id
_entity_poly.type
_entity_poly.pdbx_seq_one_letter_code
_entity_poly.pdbx_strand_id
1 'polypeptide(L)'
;MAEVELPGLCLGVPIDHRLKPLFSTGLTTPNPSVGFGGHAREIKNYGRYFQKYRKDISNNEIQFAKWLAMPETKGGVVIVLQQPAEHQRYFSDHYQTVKDCNTLSAVDEVCKAITGYGVERVSCFDAFPFHKIPVSKSLEKYEEELDEAYDLFLRMIEQKQPDVVLCCYRSPHSTKYKDFQCIGIGRTRDCQVTVRGRRYTCVNCFHPSYALNYLEDKSELRSLFIIEATQAFRRANGTWRERSWMTKVRENCAAIVQMDFEDKQDQPSWTKHDFQRKRFQSYMKLIMGILNSLKSGVYNDMTNKELYNLFLERRYNVLFHDCLLVLVKIINFEDNGGDRLQDKGFVQLHQREKRDIRDLRRNVVKRCSEFLRSLRVAGAPLQVQKGGKGLLTSDGLKQSLLPLGPFMHQTGFQYNLRLSFLSLAHILNDAHTYRGRDVHDINRNELARAFRLAASYLELALTQHTVRTRGRVSEEDDGIISQLNSLTINSSIRQTGYASGYRSSPTRTASAPSSTCTRCNRTGHSSPSCPETQCYRCRSFGHMSFDCPVYPSTPQRRR
;
A
#
# COMPACT_ATOMS: atom_id res chain seq x y z
N MET A 1 -15.83 -8.86 -15.40
CA MET A 1 -15.58 -7.52 -14.81
C MET A 1 -14.28 -7.01 -15.41
N ALA A 2 -14.27 -5.85 -16.06
CA ALA A 2 -13.03 -5.25 -16.54
C ALA A 2 -12.09 -4.99 -15.35
N GLU A 3 -10.79 -5.20 -15.51
CA GLU A 3 -9.80 -4.86 -14.48
C GLU A 3 -9.81 -3.35 -14.28
N VAL A 4 -10.42 -2.91 -13.18
CA VAL A 4 -10.34 -1.54 -12.68
C VAL A 4 -8.90 -1.29 -12.26
N GLU A 5 -8.25 -0.25 -12.80
CA GLU A 5 -6.99 0.23 -12.24
C GLU A 5 -7.24 0.72 -10.81
N LEU A 6 -6.78 -0.06 -9.84
CA LEU A 6 -6.97 0.20 -8.42
C LEU A 6 -6.06 1.32 -7.93
N PRO A 7 -6.40 1.99 -6.81
CA PRO A 7 -5.50 2.95 -6.16
C PRO A 7 -4.10 2.36 -6.00
N GLY A 8 -3.07 3.20 -6.24
CA GLY A 8 -1.70 2.84 -5.93
C GLY A 8 -1.59 2.32 -4.50
N LEU A 9 -1.06 1.10 -4.34
CA LEU A 9 -0.74 0.52 -3.05
C LEU A 9 0.65 0.99 -2.64
N CYS A 10 0.83 1.23 -1.34
CA CYS A 10 2.13 1.44 -0.72
C CYS A 10 2.14 0.66 0.60
N LEU A 11 3.18 -0.14 0.83
CA LEU A 11 3.29 -1.08 1.94
C LEU A 11 2.10 -2.05 1.99
N GLY A 12 1.56 -2.44 0.84
CA GLY A 12 0.41 -3.34 0.74
C GLY A 12 -0.92 -2.77 1.25
N VAL A 13 -0.99 -1.46 1.50
CA VAL A 13 -2.24 -0.75 1.83
C VAL A 13 -2.49 0.35 0.79
N PRO A 14 -3.74 0.71 0.47
CA PRO A 14 -3.99 1.86 -0.39
C PRO A 14 -3.46 3.14 0.23
N ILE A 15 -2.87 4.00 -0.61
CA ILE A 15 -2.44 5.33 -0.17
C ILE A 15 -3.68 6.14 0.20
N ASP A 16 -3.69 6.69 1.42
CA ASP A 16 -4.72 7.61 1.88
C ASP A 16 -4.89 8.73 0.85
N HIS A 17 -6.10 8.86 0.32
CA HIS A 17 -6.39 9.80 -0.75
C HIS A 17 -6.05 11.26 -0.41
N ARG A 18 -6.00 11.61 0.88
CA ARG A 18 -5.63 12.95 1.36
C ARG A 18 -4.12 13.21 1.27
N LEU A 19 -3.30 12.17 1.12
CA LEU A 19 -1.86 12.27 0.91
C LEU A 19 -1.47 12.29 -0.57
N LYS A 20 -2.30 11.72 -1.47
CA LYS A 20 -1.98 11.63 -2.90
C LYS A 20 -1.57 12.96 -3.54
N PRO A 21 -2.23 14.11 -3.26
CA PRO A 21 -1.79 15.40 -3.80
C PRO A 21 -0.40 15.84 -3.31
N LEU A 22 0.09 15.24 -2.23
CA LEU A 22 1.42 15.48 -1.67
C LEU A 22 2.47 14.51 -2.23
N PHE A 23 2.15 13.67 -3.22
CA PHE A 23 3.12 12.75 -3.82
C PHE A 23 3.58 13.33 -5.16
N SER A 24 4.87 13.26 -5.45
CA SER A 24 5.55 13.72 -6.68
C SER A 24 5.43 15.21 -7.05
N THR A 25 4.30 15.88 -6.79
CA THR A 25 4.06 17.28 -7.19
C THR A 25 4.96 18.25 -6.43
N GLY A 26 5.83 18.98 -7.14
CA GLY A 26 6.62 20.07 -6.57
C GLY A 26 7.68 19.68 -5.53
N LEU A 27 8.11 18.41 -5.50
CA LEU A 27 9.32 18.03 -4.75
C LEU A 27 10.54 18.38 -5.60
N THR A 28 11.28 19.41 -5.20
CA THR A 28 12.55 19.73 -5.84
C THR A 28 13.62 18.76 -5.36
N THR A 29 14.41 18.21 -6.28
CA THR A 29 15.62 17.48 -5.91
C THR A 29 16.62 18.44 -5.27
N PRO A 30 17.38 18.01 -4.24
CA PRO A 30 18.44 18.83 -3.67
C PRO A 30 19.35 19.37 -4.79
N ASN A 31 19.66 20.66 -4.74
CA ASN A 31 20.51 21.28 -5.75
C ASN A 31 21.90 20.61 -5.72
N PRO A 32 22.44 20.10 -6.85
CA PRO A 32 23.75 19.47 -6.89
C PRO A 32 24.91 20.35 -6.37
N SER A 33 24.71 21.67 -6.30
CA SER A 33 25.72 22.65 -5.88
C SER A 33 25.89 22.81 -4.36
N VAL A 34 25.12 22.12 -3.51
CA VAL A 34 25.11 22.33 -2.03
C VAL A 34 26.40 21.83 -1.33
N GLY A 35 27.39 21.39 -2.09
CA GLY A 35 28.71 20.99 -1.60
C GLY A 35 28.75 19.54 -1.11
N PHE A 36 29.97 18.99 -1.06
CA PHE A 36 30.22 17.60 -0.68
C PHE A 36 30.19 17.43 0.85
N GLY A 37 29.44 16.45 1.35
CA GLY A 37 29.30 16.15 2.78
C GLY A 37 30.48 15.35 3.33
N GLY A 38 30.95 14.34 2.59
CA GLY A 38 32.04 13.45 3.01
C GLY A 38 31.60 12.24 3.84
N HIS A 39 30.32 12.16 4.21
CA HIS A 39 29.72 11.13 5.06
C HIS A 39 29.74 9.73 4.42
N ALA A 40 29.55 9.60 3.11
CA ALA A 40 29.59 8.29 2.46
C ALA A 40 31.04 7.79 2.28
N ARG A 41 32.02 8.70 2.21
CA ARG A 41 33.45 8.35 2.35
C ARG A 41 33.78 7.93 3.78
N GLU A 42 33.24 8.61 4.78
CA GLU A 42 33.46 8.34 6.20
C GLU A 42 33.03 6.91 6.59
N ILE A 43 31.80 6.51 6.25
CA ILE A 43 31.29 5.15 6.55
C ILE A 43 32.08 4.07 5.80
N LYS A 44 32.55 4.35 4.58
CA LYS A 44 33.41 3.44 3.83
C LYS A 44 34.77 3.25 4.51
N ASN A 45 35.37 4.32 5.01
CA ASN A 45 36.65 4.26 5.71
C ASN A 45 36.51 3.49 7.02
N TYR A 46 35.44 3.75 7.77
CA TYR A 46 35.11 3.01 8.99
C TYR A 46 34.92 1.52 8.71
N GLY A 47 34.13 1.15 7.69
CA GLY A 47 33.95 -0.26 7.31
C GLY A 47 35.27 -0.94 6.92
N ARG A 48 36.18 -0.25 6.22
CA ARG A 48 37.52 -0.75 5.89
C ARG A 48 38.41 -0.93 7.11
N TYR A 49 38.32 -0.02 8.08
CA TYR A 49 38.99 -0.14 9.36
C TYR A 49 38.54 -1.44 10.06
N PHE A 50 37.24 -1.67 10.21
CA PHE A 50 36.73 -2.90 10.83
C PHE A 50 37.11 -4.16 10.06
N GLN A 51 37.10 -4.13 8.73
CA GLN A 51 37.49 -5.29 7.91
C GLN A 51 38.95 -5.73 8.16
N LYS A 52 39.84 -4.82 8.59
CA LYS A 52 41.22 -5.16 8.94
C LYS A 52 41.31 -5.99 10.23
N TYR A 53 40.39 -5.76 11.17
CA TYR A 53 40.42 -6.37 12.51
C TYR A 53 39.36 -7.46 12.73
N ARG A 54 38.26 -7.43 11.97
CA ARG A 54 37.20 -8.44 11.99
C ARG A 54 37.01 -9.08 10.61
N LYS A 55 37.08 -10.42 10.58
CA LYS A 55 36.91 -11.22 9.36
C LYS A 55 35.46 -11.30 8.85
N ASP A 56 34.49 -10.78 9.60
CA ASP A 56 33.06 -10.95 9.33
C ASP A 56 32.44 -9.85 8.44
N ILE A 57 33.19 -8.79 8.10
CA ILE A 57 32.70 -7.69 7.25
C ILE A 57 33.17 -7.88 5.79
N SER A 58 32.21 -8.05 4.89
CA SER A 58 32.48 -8.22 3.47
C SER A 58 32.69 -6.88 2.75
N ASN A 59 33.41 -6.88 1.62
CA ASN A 59 33.52 -5.68 0.79
C ASN A 59 32.16 -5.23 0.23
N ASN A 60 31.24 -6.16 -0.06
CA ASN A 60 29.88 -5.83 -0.52
C ASN A 60 29.11 -5.07 0.57
N GLU A 61 29.23 -5.48 1.83
CA GLU A 61 28.64 -4.77 2.98
C GLU A 61 29.15 -3.32 3.08
N ILE A 62 30.46 -3.12 2.91
CA ILE A 62 31.07 -1.77 2.93
C ILE A 62 30.60 -0.92 1.74
N GLN A 63 30.56 -1.49 0.52
CA GLN A 63 30.08 -0.76 -0.65
C GLN A 63 28.58 -0.45 -0.54
N PHE A 64 27.79 -1.36 0.03
CA PHE A 64 26.37 -1.15 0.27
C PHE A 64 26.13 -0.05 1.30
N ALA A 65 26.84 -0.04 2.43
CA ALA A 65 26.73 1.01 3.44
C ALA A 65 27.07 2.39 2.86
N LYS A 66 28.12 2.47 2.03
CA LYS A 66 28.43 3.68 1.27
C LYS A 66 27.29 4.07 0.32
N TRP A 67 26.79 3.12 -0.46
CA TRP A 67 25.72 3.36 -1.44
C TRP A 67 24.44 3.86 -0.76
N LEU A 68 24.06 3.26 0.36
CA LEU A 68 22.88 3.63 1.15
C LEU A 68 23.01 5.05 1.76
N ALA A 69 24.23 5.49 2.04
CA ALA A 69 24.51 6.82 2.54
C ALA A 69 24.52 7.92 1.45
N MET A 70 24.48 7.56 0.16
CA MET A 70 24.38 8.51 -0.95
C MET A 70 23.02 9.25 -0.96
N PRO A 71 22.88 10.39 -1.64
CA PRO A 71 23.92 11.16 -2.31
C PRO A 71 24.90 11.79 -1.33
N GLU A 72 26.13 11.97 -1.79
CA GLU A 72 27.24 12.57 -1.04
C GLU A 72 27.12 14.10 -0.90
N THR A 73 26.15 14.72 -1.57
CA THR A 73 25.83 16.14 -1.41
C THR A 73 25.29 16.43 0.00
N LYS A 74 25.44 17.66 0.48
CA LYS A 74 24.77 18.11 1.71
C LYS A 74 23.27 18.36 1.50
N GLY A 75 22.51 18.44 2.59
CA GLY A 75 21.06 18.71 2.57
C GLY A 75 20.21 17.48 2.23
N GLY A 76 18.92 17.73 1.99
CA GLY A 76 17.90 16.72 1.76
C GLY A 76 17.41 16.04 3.04
N VAL A 77 16.66 14.96 2.86
CA VAL A 77 16.17 14.11 3.97
C VAL A 77 17.19 13.02 4.26
N VAL A 78 17.48 12.80 5.53
CA VAL A 78 18.18 11.60 6.01
C VAL A 78 17.20 10.72 6.78
N ILE A 79 17.09 9.46 6.38
CA ILE A 79 16.32 8.44 7.10
C ILE A 79 17.27 7.72 8.05
N VAL A 80 16.96 7.72 9.36
CA VAL A 80 17.82 7.09 10.37
C VAL A 80 17.18 5.80 10.88
N LEU A 81 17.76 4.67 10.51
CA LEU A 81 17.45 3.33 10.99
C LEU A 81 18.38 2.94 12.15
N GLN A 82 18.12 1.78 12.76
CA GLN A 82 18.87 1.37 13.95
C GLN A 82 20.22 0.75 13.58
N GLN A 83 20.19 -0.37 12.87
CA GLN A 83 21.35 -1.20 12.55
C GLN A 83 20.98 -2.16 11.41
N PRO A 84 21.97 -2.71 10.69
CA PRO A 84 21.74 -3.82 9.77
C PRO A 84 21.16 -5.06 10.49
N ALA A 85 20.34 -5.84 9.79
CA ALA A 85 19.81 -7.08 10.37
C ALA A 85 20.93 -8.12 10.55
N GLU A 86 20.86 -8.92 11.61
CA GLU A 86 21.86 -9.94 11.97
C GLU A 86 22.24 -10.88 10.82
N HIS A 87 21.27 -11.21 9.95
CA HIS A 87 21.45 -12.10 8.81
C HIS A 87 21.25 -11.40 7.47
N GLN A 88 21.52 -10.09 7.40
CA GLN A 88 21.42 -9.34 6.16
C GLN A 88 22.43 -9.87 5.14
N ARG A 89 21.94 -10.17 3.93
CA ARG A 89 22.78 -10.60 2.81
C ARG A 89 23.13 -9.40 1.95
N TYR A 90 24.39 -9.34 1.50
CA TYR A 90 24.90 -8.24 0.69
C TYR A 90 25.32 -8.74 -0.69
N PHE A 91 24.58 -8.32 -1.71
CA PHE A 91 24.83 -8.65 -3.11
C PHE A 91 25.65 -7.56 -3.79
N SER A 92 26.31 -7.90 -4.89
CA SER A 92 26.99 -6.91 -5.75
C SER A 92 26.00 -5.91 -6.35
N ASP A 93 24.78 -6.36 -6.65
CA ASP A 93 23.65 -5.49 -6.96
C ASP A 93 23.00 -4.99 -5.66
N HIS A 94 23.18 -3.70 -5.37
CA HIS A 94 22.61 -3.06 -4.20
C HIS A 94 21.07 -3.07 -4.20
N TYR A 95 20.41 -3.05 -5.37
CA TYR A 95 18.95 -3.14 -5.45
C TYR A 95 18.43 -4.51 -5.00
N GLN A 96 19.18 -5.58 -5.30
CA GLN A 96 18.87 -6.91 -4.79
C GLN A 96 19.01 -6.98 -3.26
N THR A 97 20.01 -6.29 -2.70
CA THR A 97 20.19 -6.17 -1.24
C THR A 97 19.00 -5.46 -0.58
N VAL A 98 18.53 -4.35 -1.18
CA VAL A 98 17.33 -3.62 -0.72
C VAL A 98 16.10 -4.53 -0.76
N LYS A 99 15.87 -5.24 -1.86
CA LYS A 99 14.72 -6.15 -2.03
C LYS A 99 14.72 -7.33 -1.05
N ASP A 100 15.89 -7.87 -0.72
CA ASP A 100 16.00 -9.01 0.22
C ASP A 100 15.74 -8.60 1.69
N CYS A 101 15.91 -7.31 2.01
CA CYS A 101 15.68 -6.74 3.33
C CYS A 101 14.27 -6.11 3.44
N ASN A 102 13.38 -6.72 4.24
CA ASN A 102 12.00 -6.23 4.42
C ASN A 102 11.92 -4.76 4.85
N THR A 103 12.84 -4.30 5.72
CA THR A 103 12.87 -2.91 6.17
C THR A 103 13.25 -1.96 5.03
N LEU A 104 14.34 -2.26 4.30
CA LEU A 104 14.82 -1.39 3.23
C LEU A 104 13.89 -1.42 2.02
N SER A 105 13.32 -2.57 1.67
CA SER A 105 12.28 -2.70 0.65
C SER A 105 11.07 -1.82 0.94
N ALA A 106 10.64 -1.74 2.21
CA ALA A 106 9.56 -0.85 2.60
C ALA A 106 9.93 0.64 2.57
N VAL A 107 11.13 1.00 3.01
CA VAL A 107 11.61 2.38 2.91
C VAL A 107 11.71 2.79 1.43
N ASP A 108 12.21 1.91 0.58
CA ASP A 108 12.31 2.09 -0.87
C ASP A 108 10.94 2.26 -1.54
N GLU A 109 9.97 1.41 -1.20
CA GLU A 109 8.59 1.52 -1.70
C GLU A 109 7.94 2.86 -1.31
N VAL A 110 8.15 3.30 -0.06
CA VAL A 110 7.61 4.58 0.44
C VAL A 110 8.32 5.77 -0.22
N CYS A 111 9.64 5.71 -0.39
CA CYS A 111 10.38 6.75 -1.11
C CYS A 111 9.89 6.86 -2.56
N LYS A 112 9.70 5.73 -3.26
CA LYS A 112 9.18 5.71 -4.63
C LYS A 112 7.79 6.30 -4.72
N ALA A 113 6.92 5.95 -3.80
CA ALA A 113 5.56 6.48 -3.77
C ALA A 113 5.56 8.01 -3.58
N ILE A 114 6.37 8.53 -2.67
CA ILE A 114 6.39 9.96 -2.33
C ILE A 114 7.13 10.79 -3.37
N THR A 115 8.29 10.31 -3.83
CA THR A 115 9.28 11.11 -4.58
C THR A 115 9.45 10.70 -6.04
N GLY A 116 8.93 9.52 -6.44
CA GLY A 116 9.15 8.92 -7.76
C GLY A 116 10.47 8.13 -7.89
N TYR A 117 11.36 8.20 -6.89
CA TYR A 117 12.61 7.46 -6.84
C TYR A 117 12.77 6.76 -5.48
N GLY A 118 13.62 5.74 -5.41
CA GLY A 118 13.81 4.93 -4.22
C GLY A 118 14.93 5.45 -3.31
N VAL A 119 15.41 4.54 -2.45
CA VAL A 119 16.52 4.83 -1.53
C VAL A 119 17.84 5.15 -2.25
N GLU A 120 17.95 4.85 -3.54
CA GLU A 120 19.15 5.19 -4.33
C GLU A 120 19.42 6.70 -4.45
N ARG A 121 18.43 7.54 -4.14
CA ARG A 121 18.59 9.01 -4.11
C ARG A 121 18.25 9.63 -2.75
N VAL A 122 18.06 8.83 -1.71
CA VAL A 122 17.73 9.29 -0.36
C VAL A 122 18.73 8.71 0.62
N SER A 123 19.44 9.57 1.35
CA SER A 123 20.41 9.12 2.34
C SER A 123 19.72 8.37 3.47
N CYS A 124 20.13 7.12 3.69
CA CYS A 124 19.66 6.30 4.78
C CYS A 124 20.84 5.84 5.63
N PHE A 125 20.85 6.19 6.91
CA PHE A 125 21.93 5.87 7.84
C PHE A 125 21.41 4.89 8.90
N ASP A 126 22.27 3.96 9.30
CA ASP A 126 22.07 3.22 10.55
C ASP A 126 22.74 3.98 11.70
N ALA A 127 22.09 4.05 12.86
CA ALA A 127 22.67 4.62 14.07
C ALA A 127 23.86 3.79 14.60
N PHE A 128 23.87 2.48 14.29
CA PHE A 128 24.94 1.54 14.64
C PHE A 128 25.37 0.75 13.40
N PRO A 129 26.09 1.40 12.45
CA PRO A 129 26.51 0.75 11.21
C PRO A 129 27.46 -0.42 11.51
N PHE A 130 27.38 -1.49 10.72
CA PHE A 130 28.19 -2.72 10.84
C PHE A 130 28.03 -3.50 12.18
N HIS A 131 27.13 -3.08 13.07
CA HIS A 131 26.82 -3.80 14.30
C HIS A 131 25.74 -4.86 14.06
N LYS A 132 26.13 -6.13 14.01
CA LYS A 132 25.26 -7.26 13.64
C LYS A 132 24.48 -7.85 14.81
N ILE A 133 24.99 -7.69 16.03
CA ILE A 133 24.31 -8.14 17.24
C ILE A 133 23.19 -7.13 17.52
N PRO A 134 21.94 -7.54 17.80
CA PRO A 134 20.90 -6.60 18.16
C PRO A 134 21.34 -5.74 19.34
N VAL A 135 21.29 -4.40 19.22
CA VAL A 135 21.78 -3.46 20.24
C VAL A 135 21.12 -3.75 21.61
N SER A 136 19.86 -4.18 21.62
CA SER A 136 19.14 -4.57 22.84
C SER A 136 19.67 -5.84 23.52
N LYS A 137 20.48 -6.63 22.83
CA LYS A 137 21.12 -7.86 23.31
C LYS A 137 22.64 -7.72 23.38
N SER A 138 23.17 -6.51 23.13
CA SER A 138 24.61 -6.30 23.15
C SER A 138 25.11 -6.40 24.58
N LEU A 139 26.19 -7.15 24.77
CA LEU A 139 26.85 -7.33 26.06
C LEU A 139 27.67 -6.08 26.39
N GLU A 140 27.93 -5.82 27.67
CA GLU A 140 28.77 -4.70 28.15
C GLU A 140 30.14 -4.65 27.44
N LYS A 141 30.72 -5.82 27.11
CA LYS A 141 31.98 -5.90 26.37
C LYS A 141 31.97 -5.29 24.95
N TYR A 142 30.81 -4.98 24.39
CA TYR A 142 30.65 -4.33 23.08
C TYR A 142 30.23 -2.85 23.19
N GLU A 143 30.21 -2.29 24.40
CA GLU A 143 29.79 -0.91 24.63
C GLU A 143 30.70 0.11 23.95
N GLU A 144 32.02 -0.12 23.96
CA GLU A 144 32.98 0.73 23.24
C GLU A 144 32.72 0.74 21.73
N GLU A 145 32.47 -0.45 21.14
CA GLU A 145 32.13 -0.55 19.70
C GLU A 145 30.82 0.19 19.37
N LEU A 146 29.83 0.14 20.28
CA LEU A 146 28.57 0.87 20.12
C LEU A 146 28.76 2.38 20.23
N ASP A 147 29.57 2.84 21.19
CA ASP A 147 29.91 4.26 21.36
C ASP A 147 30.64 4.79 20.12
N GLU A 148 31.60 4.04 19.58
CA GLU A 148 32.30 4.40 18.33
C GLU A 148 31.38 4.43 17.11
N ALA A 149 30.52 3.43 16.97
CA ALA A 149 29.56 3.34 15.85
C ALA A 149 28.56 4.51 15.89
N TYR A 150 28.10 4.86 17.09
CA TYR A 150 27.19 5.99 17.27
C TYR A 150 27.89 7.34 17.07
N ASP A 151 29.13 7.50 17.51
CA ASP A 151 29.96 8.68 17.22
C ASP A 151 30.11 8.90 15.72
N LEU A 152 30.43 7.83 14.97
CA LEU A 152 30.48 7.87 13.51
C LEU A 152 29.16 8.34 12.92
N PHE A 153 28.03 7.78 13.36
CA PHE A 153 26.71 8.18 12.89
C PHE A 153 26.47 9.69 13.12
N LEU A 154 26.82 10.22 14.29
CA LEU A 154 26.71 11.66 14.57
C LEU A 154 27.60 12.49 13.65
N ARG A 155 28.86 12.08 13.42
CA ARG A 155 29.77 12.75 12.48
C ARG A 155 29.22 12.75 11.06
N MET A 156 28.64 11.64 10.61
CA MET A 156 27.98 11.56 9.30
C MET A 156 26.83 12.55 9.16
N ILE A 157 26.00 12.72 10.20
CA ILE A 157 24.92 13.73 10.20
C ILE A 157 25.49 15.16 10.13
N GLU A 158 26.53 15.47 10.90
CA GLU A 158 27.20 16.79 10.88
C GLU A 158 27.82 17.13 9.52
N GLN A 159 28.36 16.12 8.85
CA GLN A 159 28.92 16.18 7.50
C GLN A 159 27.82 16.37 6.44
N LYS A 160 26.77 15.54 6.51
CA LYS A 160 25.62 15.54 5.59
C LYS A 160 24.77 16.82 5.69
N GLN A 161 24.70 17.44 6.86
CA GLN A 161 23.89 18.65 7.11
C GLN A 161 22.46 18.53 6.51
N PRO A 162 21.67 17.54 6.93
CA PRO A 162 20.34 17.32 6.35
C PRO A 162 19.38 18.46 6.67
N ASP A 163 18.47 18.75 5.75
CA ASP A 163 17.36 19.69 5.97
C ASP A 163 16.37 19.11 6.98
N VAL A 164 16.15 17.79 6.92
CA VAL A 164 15.27 17.05 7.83
C VAL A 164 15.84 15.67 8.14
N VAL A 165 15.78 15.28 9.41
CA VAL A 165 16.07 13.91 9.87
C VAL A 165 14.77 13.17 10.16
N LEU A 166 14.53 12.07 9.47
CA LEU A 166 13.42 11.15 9.75
C LEU A 166 13.88 10.08 10.74
N CYS A 167 13.36 10.15 11.97
CA CYS A 167 13.86 9.40 13.12
C CYS A 167 13.17 8.02 13.23
N CYS A 168 13.77 6.96 12.66
CA CYS A 168 13.16 5.63 12.54
C CYS A 168 13.82 4.54 13.42
N TYR A 169 14.50 4.89 14.52
CA TYR A 169 15.07 3.92 15.46
C TYR A 169 14.67 4.23 16.90
N ARG A 170 14.81 3.29 17.83
CA ARG A 170 14.63 3.55 19.26
C ARG A 170 15.82 2.98 20.02
N SER A 171 16.44 3.79 20.88
CA SER A 171 17.52 3.29 21.72
C SER A 171 16.95 2.34 22.78
N PRO A 172 17.52 1.14 22.95
CA PRO A 172 17.17 0.27 24.06
C PRO A 172 17.80 0.75 25.38
N HIS A 173 18.76 1.69 25.34
CA HIS A 173 19.44 2.20 26.53
C HIS A 173 18.63 3.29 27.24
N SER A 174 18.74 3.32 28.56
CA SER A 174 18.03 4.29 29.41
C SER A 174 18.55 5.73 29.26
N THR A 175 19.81 5.94 28.88
CA THR A 175 20.43 7.28 28.77
C THR A 175 21.20 7.51 27.47
N LYS A 176 21.77 6.47 26.86
CA LYS A 176 22.61 6.58 25.65
C LYS A 176 21.83 6.51 24.33
N TYR A 177 22.42 7.09 23.29
CA TYR A 177 22.03 6.98 21.88
C TYR A 177 20.65 7.54 21.52
N LYS A 178 20.27 8.64 22.19
CA LYS A 178 18.90 9.18 22.16
C LYS A 178 18.70 10.37 21.23
N ASP A 179 19.76 10.92 20.64
CA ASP A 179 19.72 12.20 19.93
C ASP A 179 18.66 12.22 18.82
N PHE A 180 18.66 11.21 17.95
CA PHE A 180 17.75 11.13 16.80
C PHE A 180 16.73 9.99 16.91
N GLN A 181 16.48 9.46 18.11
CA GLN A 181 15.57 8.32 18.28
C GLN A 181 14.09 8.70 18.10
N CYS A 182 13.23 7.73 17.85
CA CYS A 182 11.78 7.79 18.01
C CYS A 182 11.41 8.09 19.47
N ILE A 183 10.56 9.08 19.70
CA ILE A 183 10.04 9.45 21.03
C ILE A 183 8.70 8.78 21.36
N GLY A 184 8.29 7.79 20.55
CA GLY A 184 7.05 7.04 20.70
C GLY A 184 6.15 7.16 19.45
N ILE A 185 5.44 6.08 19.14
CA ILE A 185 4.50 6.03 18.01
C ILE A 185 3.33 6.98 18.29
N GLY A 186 2.97 7.80 17.30
CA GLY A 186 1.91 8.80 17.42
C GLY A 186 2.32 10.12 18.12
N ARG A 187 3.57 10.25 18.57
CA ARG A 187 4.11 11.52 19.07
C ARG A 187 4.62 12.39 17.92
N THR A 188 4.64 13.71 18.11
CA THR A 188 5.23 14.68 17.16
C THR A 188 6.47 15.33 17.75
N ARG A 189 7.38 15.74 16.87
CA ARG A 189 8.51 16.62 17.20
C ARG A 189 8.25 17.99 16.59
N ASP A 190 7.91 18.93 17.46
CA ASP A 190 7.59 20.31 17.06
C ASP A 190 8.77 21.27 17.31
N CYS A 191 9.73 20.86 18.14
CA CYS A 191 10.98 21.59 18.37
C CYS A 191 12.16 20.97 17.60
N GLN A 192 13.16 21.80 17.31
CA GLN A 192 14.43 21.35 16.76
C GLN A 192 15.24 20.58 17.80
N VAL A 193 15.97 19.57 17.36
CA VAL A 193 16.88 18.79 18.22
C VAL A 193 18.28 19.39 18.12
N THR A 194 18.88 19.72 19.26
CA THR A 194 20.27 20.19 19.31
C THR A 194 21.20 19.03 19.57
N VAL A 195 22.12 18.77 18.64
CA VAL A 195 23.13 17.71 18.75
C VAL A 195 24.48 18.33 18.38
N ARG A 196 25.47 18.18 19.27
CA ARG A 196 26.82 18.77 19.09
C ARG A 196 26.81 20.25 18.72
N GLY A 197 25.95 21.02 19.38
CA GLY A 197 25.82 22.47 19.17
C GLY A 197 25.10 22.89 17.88
N ARG A 198 24.60 21.95 17.07
CA ARG A 198 23.81 22.24 15.86
C ARG A 198 22.36 21.86 16.04
N ARG A 199 21.46 22.64 15.45
CA ARG A 199 20.01 22.40 15.49
C ARG A 199 19.57 21.68 14.22
N TYR A 200 18.77 20.64 14.40
CA TYR A 200 18.22 19.82 13.33
C TYR A 200 16.70 19.82 13.37
N THR A 201 16.08 19.92 12.20
CA THR A 201 14.65 19.67 12.05
C THR A 201 14.44 18.16 11.99
N CYS A 202 13.66 17.63 12.94
CA CYS A 202 13.42 16.20 13.04
C CYS A 202 11.93 15.88 12.85
N VAL A 203 11.65 14.77 12.18
CA VAL A 203 10.31 14.17 12.12
C VAL A 203 10.34 12.89 12.92
N ASN A 204 9.45 12.78 13.91
CA ASN A 204 9.33 11.58 14.71
C ASN A 204 8.69 10.48 13.85
N CYS A 205 9.39 9.37 13.69
CA CYS A 205 8.86 8.19 13.05
C CYS A 205 9.18 6.98 13.93
N PHE A 206 8.97 5.78 13.42
CA PHE A 206 9.31 4.54 14.11
C PHE A 206 9.89 3.56 13.11
N HIS A 207 10.58 2.54 13.60
CA HIS A 207 11.24 1.58 12.73
C HIS A 207 10.21 0.82 11.86
N PRO A 208 10.35 0.78 10.51
CA PRO A 208 9.36 0.17 9.62
C PRO A 208 9.01 -1.28 9.97
N SER A 209 10.00 -2.04 10.45
CA SER A 209 9.82 -3.42 10.94
C SER A 209 8.70 -3.55 11.98
N TYR A 210 8.41 -2.50 12.77
CA TYR A 210 7.32 -2.55 13.73
C TYR A 210 5.95 -2.72 13.06
N ALA A 211 5.68 -2.00 11.96
CA ALA A 211 4.43 -2.13 11.20
C ALA A 211 4.40 -3.32 10.23
N LEU A 212 5.57 -3.89 9.91
CA LEU A 212 5.69 -4.95 8.89
C LEU A 212 5.91 -6.34 9.46
N ASN A 213 6.54 -6.44 10.63
CA ASN A 213 6.94 -7.70 11.25
C ASN A 213 6.40 -7.85 12.68
N TYR A 214 6.10 -6.77 13.40
CA TYR A 214 5.58 -6.85 14.78
C TYR A 214 4.05 -6.79 14.81
N LEU A 215 3.48 -5.64 14.42
CA LEU A 215 2.04 -5.41 14.27
C LEU A 215 1.65 -5.41 12.79
N GLU A 216 1.98 -6.52 12.12
CA GLU A 216 1.90 -6.63 10.66
C GLU A 216 0.47 -6.60 10.09
N ASP A 217 -0.54 -6.84 10.93
CA ASP A 217 -1.96 -6.81 10.59
C ASP A 217 -2.61 -5.43 10.74
N LYS A 218 -1.88 -4.42 11.23
CA LYS A 218 -2.41 -3.07 11.50
C LYS A 218 -2.07 -2.10 10.39
N SER A 219 -3.01 -1.92 9.47
CA SER A 219 -2.85 -1.05 8.29
C SER A 219 -2.61 0.42 8.64
N GLU A 220 -3.09 0.88 9.79
CA GLU A 220 -2.91 2.27 10.23
C GLU A 220 -1.48 2.57 10.61
N LEU A 221 -0.72 1.61 11.12
CA LEU A 221 0.71 1.81 11.38
C LEU A 221 1.46 1.99 10.06
N ARG A 222 1.13 1.22 9.02
CA ARG A 222 1.70 1.41 7.68
C ARG A 222 1.35 2.79 7.12
N SER A 223 0.09 3.20 7.30
CA SER A 223 -0.39 4.53 6.91
C SER A 223 0.35 5.65 7.65
N LEU A 224 0.57 5.50 8.97
CA LEU A 224 1.33 6.47 9.76
C LEU A 224 2.78 6.57 9.29
N PHE A 225 3.42 5.46 8.97
CA PHE A 225 4.78 5.49 8.42
C PHE A 225 4.84 6.28 7.11
N ILE A 226 3.86 6.09 6.22
CA ILE A 226 3.73 6.85 4.97
C ILE A 226 3.52 8.35 5.26
N ILE A 227 2.67 8.70 6.24
CA ILE A 227 2.42 10.09 6.65
C ILE A 227 3.70 10.75 7.16
N GLU A 228 4.41 10.13 8.10
CA GLU A 228 5.63 10.72 8.69
C GLU A 228 6.78 10.81 7.67
N ALA A 229 6.91 9.83 6.78
CA ALA A 229 7.85 9.92 5.68
C ALA A 229 7.48 11.09 4.73
N THR A 230 6.20 11.21 4.34
CA THR A 230 5.71 12.32 3.51
C THR A 230 5.97 13.66 4.18
N GLN A 231 5.74 13.74 5.49
CA GLN A 231 6.04 14.91 6.30
C GLN A 231 7.51 15.31 6.23
N ALA A 232 8.45 14.37 6.31
CA ALA A 232 9.87 14.68 6.22
C ALA A 232 10.24 15.31 4.86
N PHE A 233 9.83 14.69 3.76
CA PHE A 233 10.11 15.22 2.42
C PHE A 233 9.43 16.57 2.17
N ARG A 234 8.20 16.75 2.65
CA ARG A 234 7.46 18.01 2.49
C ARG A 234 7.97 19.12 3.41
N ARG A 235 8.46 18.81 4.61
CA ARG A 235 9.14 19.78 5.48
C ARG A 235 10.46 20.24 4.87
N ALA A 236 11.24 19.32 4.28
CA ALA A 236 12.47 19.68 3.57
C ALA A 236 12.23 20.61 2.38
N ASN A 237 11.06 20.49 1.71
CA ASN A 237 10.65 21.38 0.62
C ASN A 237 9.82 22.60 1.10
N GLY A 238 9.61 22.81 2.40
CA GLY A 238 8.80 23.92 2.91
C GLY A 238 7.30 23.87 2.56
N THR A 239 6.78 22.71 2.14
CA THR A 239 5.40 22.53 1.66
C THR A 239 4.51 21.72 2.61
N TRP A 240 5.05 21.26 3.75
CA TRP A 240 4.25 20.51 4.74
C TRP A 240 3.18 21.39 5.39
N ARG A 241 1.96 20.86 5.47
CA ARG A 241 0.86 21.46 6.22
C ARG A 241 0.20 20.41 7.10
N GLU A 242 0.29 20.60 8.41
CA GLU A 242 -0.36 19.75 9.39
C GLU A 242 -1.90 19.86 9.28
N ARG A 243 -2.60 18.73 9.39
CA ARG A 243 -4.07 18.68 9.31
C ARG A 243 -4.61 17.88 10.49
N SER A 244 -5.80 18.27 11.00
CA SER A 244 -6.42 17.64 12.17
C SER A 244 -6.59 16.12 12.05
N TRP A 245 -6.86 15.61 10.84
CA TRP A 245 -7.00 14.18 10.62
C TRP A 245 -5.68 13.40 10.82
N MET A 246 -4.53 14.02 10.56
CA MET A 246 -3.21 13.40 10.76
C MET A 246 -2.95 13.21 12.25
N THR A 247 -3.30 14.20 13.08
CA THR A 247 -3.33 14.07 14.54
C THR A 247 -4.20 12.89 14.96
N LYS A 248 -5.39 12.74 14.35
CA LYS A 248 -6.25 11.61 14.68
C LYS A 248 -5.64 10.25 14.32
N VAL A 249 -4.94 10.15 13.20
CA VAL A 249 -4.20 8.93 12.84
C VAL A 249 -3.11 8.63 13.86
N ARG A 250 -2.35 9.66 14.30
CA ARG A 250 -1.32 9.52 15.33
C ARG A 250 -1.88 9.01 16.66
N GLU A 251 -2.96 9.63 17.16
CA GLU A 251 -3.67 9.18 18.37
C GLU A 251 -4.12 7.73 18.25
N ASN A 252 -4.69 7.37 17.10
CA ASN A 252 -5.18 6.03 16.83
C ASN A 252 -4.05 4.98 16.83
N CYS A 253 -2.89 5.32 16.28
CA CYS A 253 -1.71 4.45 16.30
C CYS A 253 -1.12 4.33 17.71
N ALA A 254 -1.10 5.40 18.50
CA ALA A 254 -0.71 5.35 19.90
C ALA A 254 -1.63 4.41 20.70
N ALA A 255 -2.95 4.51 20.49
CA ALA A 255 -3.93 3.63 21.12
C ALA A 255 -3.76 2.16 20.70
N ILE A 256 -3.47 1.89 19.41
CA ILE A 256 -3.18 0.52 18.95
C ILE A 256 -1.98 -0.08 19.69
N VAL A 257 -0.91 0.70 19.86
CA VAL A 257 0.31 0.23 20.53
C VAL A 257 0.06 -0.02 22.02
N GLN A 258 -0.72 0.86 22.66
CA GLN A 258 -1.11 0.70 24.06
C GLN A 258 -1.96 -0.56 24.27
N MET A 259 -3.00 -0.76 23.44
CA MET A 259 -3.84 -1.96 23.50
C MET A 259 -3.05 -3.25 23.25
N ASP A 260 -2.09 -3.25 22.31
CA ASP A 260 -1.24 -4.42 22.07
C ASP A 260 -0.33 -4.75 23.26
N PHE A 261 0.12 -3.73 24.00
CA PHE A 261 0.87 -3.94 25.23
C PHE A 261 -0.01 -4.56 26.33
N GLU A 262 -1.22 -4.04 26.53
CA GLU A 262 -2.20 -4.56 27.49
C GLU A 262 -2.61 -6.01 27.14
N ASP A 263 -2.96 -6.27 25.87
CA ASP A 263 -3.29 -7.60 25.35
C ASP A 263 -2.18 -8.63 25.67
N LYS A 264 -0.90 -8.24 25.56
CA LYS A 264 0.24 -9.11 25.84
C LYS A 264 0.49 -9.33 27.33
N GLN A 265 0.14 -8.36 28.17
CA GLN A 265 0.15 -8.53 29.62
C GLN A 265 -0.96 -9.48 30.06
N ASP A 266 -2.15 -9.34 29.47
CA ASP A 266 -3.33 -10.17 29.80
C ASP A 266 -3.20 -11.60 29.25
N GLN A 267 -2.49 -11.78 28.13
CA GLN A 267 -2.32 -13.07 27.46
C GLN A 267 -0.84 -13.40 27.20
N PRO A 268 -0.02 -13.61 28.25
CA PRO A 268 1.42 -13.80 28.09
C PRO A 268 1.79 -15.13 27.41
N SER A 269 0.87 -16.09 27.40
CA SER A 269 1.06 -17.40 26.74
C SER A 269 0.73 -17.38 25.25
N TRP A 270 0.06 -16.34 24.75
CA TRP A 270 -0.37 -16.27 23.36
C TRP A 270 0.81 -16.02 22.43
N THR A 271 0.85 -16.77 21.34
CA THR A 271 1.78 -16.50 20.25
C THR A 271 1.31 -15.31 19.43
N LYS A 272 2.21 -14.75 18.61
CA LYS A 272 1.85 -13.73 17.61
C LYS A 272 0.66 -14.18 16.73
N HIS A 273 0.59 -15.45 16.35
CA HIS A 273 -0.47 -15.98 15.50
C HIS A 273 -1.81 -16.13 16.24
N ASP A 274 -1.80 -16.31 17.56
CA ASP A 274 -3.03 -16.33 18.37
C ASP A 274 -3.68 -14.94 18.40
N PHE A 275 -2.87 -13.89 18.62
CA PHE A 275 -3.35 -12.51 18.52
C PHE A 275 -3.91 -12.22 17.11
N GLN A 276 -3.21 -12.61 16.06
CA GLN A 276 -3.69 -12.44 14.67
C GLN A 276 -5.01 -13.17 14.42
N ARG A 277 -5.14 -14.40 14.92
CA ARG A 277 -6.38 -15.18 14.83
C ARG A 277 -7.53 -14.45 15.52
N LYS A 278 -7.31 -13.96 16.74
CA LYS A 278 -8.32 -13.25 17.52
C LYS A 278 -8.74 -11.93 16.86
N ARG A 279 -7.76 -11.17 16.35
CA ARG A 279 -7.99 -9.92 15.61
C ARG A 279 -8.75 -10.16 14.32
N PHE A 280 -8.35 -11.13 13.51
CA PHE A 280 -9.06 -11.49 12.26
C PHE A 280 -10.53 -11.86 12.52
N GLN A 281 -10.82 -12.63 13.58
CA GLN A 281 -12.20 -12.92 13.96
C GLN A 281 -12.99 -11.65 14.30
N SER A 282 -12.35 -10.72 14.99
CA SER A 282 -12.96 -9.44 15.38
C SER A 282 -13.23 -8.57 14.14
N TYR A 283 -12.28 -8.48 13.20
CA TYR A 283 -12.47 -7.78 11.93
C TYR A 283 -13.62 -8.37 11.12
N MET A 284 -13.64 -9.69 10.95
CA MET A 284 -14.72 -10.37 10.22
C MET A 284 -16.08 -10.20 10.89
N LYS A 285 -16.15 -10.20 12.22
CA LYS A 285 -17.39 -9.92 12.96
C LYS A 285 -17.91 -8.51 12.68
N LEU A 286 -17.02 -7.51 12.63
CA LEU A 286 -17.39 -6.13 12.29
C LEU A 286 -17.84 -6.02 10.84
N ILE A 287 -17.12 -6.63 9.90
CA ILE A 287 -17.51 -6.68 8.47
C ILE A 287 -18.89 -7.31 8.30
N MET A 288 -19.18 -8.42 8.99
CA MET A 288 -20.51 -9.04 8.99
C MET A 288 -21.58 -8.13 9.59
N GLY A 289 -21.25 -7.38 10.66
CA GLY A 289 -22.15 -6.39 11.24
C GLY A 289 -22.52 -5.30 10.25
N ILE A 290 -21.54 -4.73 9.54
CA ILE A 290 -21.76 -3.71 8.50
C ILE A 290 -22.65 -4.27 7.39
N LEU A 291 -22.35 -5.49 6.92
CA LEU A 291 -23.15 -6.17 5.91
C LEU A 291 -24.61 -6.34 6.35
N ASN A 292 -24.83 -6.76 7.60
CA ASN A 292 -26.18 -6.93 8.14
C ASN A 292 -26.93 -5.59 8.22
N SER A 293 -26.26 -4.51 8.65
CA SER A 293 -26.84 -3.15 8.64
C SER A 293 -27.17 -2.66 7.23
N LEU A 294 -26.36 -3.00 6.22
CA LEU A 294 -26.65 -2.70 4.82
C LEU A 294 -27.90 -3.47 4.33
N LYS A 295 -28.05 -4.74 4.69
CA LYS A 295 -29.20 -5.58 4.31
C LYS A 295 -30.50 -5.14 4.97
N SER A 296 -30.45 -4.77 6.24
CA SER A 296 -31.63 -4.28 6.97
C SER A 296 -32.04 -2.86 6.56
N GLY A 297 -31.23 -2.19 5.73
CA GLY A 297 -31.50 -0.82 5.29
C GLY A 297 -31.24 0.24 6.36
N VAL A 298 -30.53 -0.08 7.45
CA VAL A 298 -30.22 0.86 8.55
C VAL A 298 -29.49 2.12 8.07
N TYR A 299 -28.73 2.03 6.98
CA TYR A 299 -28.03 3.16 6.38
C TYR A 299 -28.79 3.84 5.24
N ASN A 300 -30.01 3.44 4.92
CA ASN A 300 -30.75 3.99 3.78
C ASN A 300 -31.16 5.45 4.00
N ASP A 301 -31.45 5.83 5.24
CA ASP A 301 -31.87 7.19 5.59
C ASP A 301 -30.69 8.12 5.91
N MET A 302 -29.46 7.58 5.99
CA MET A 302 -28.26 8.38 6.22
C MET A 302 -27.82 9.10 4.95
N THR A 303 -27.48 10.37 5.07
CA THR A 303 -26.75 11.08 4.03
C THR A 303 -25.35 10.47 3.83
N ASN A 304 -24.76 10.67 2.65
CA ASN A 304 -23.36 10.24 2.42
C ASN A 304 -22.38 10.80 3.45
N LYS A 305 -22.64 12.01 3.97
CA LYS A 305 -21.76 12.67 4.95
C LYS A 305 -21.86 12.00 6.32
N GLU A 306 -23.08 11.68 6.77
CA GLU A 306 -23.29 10.94 8.02
C GLU A 306 -22.69 9.54 7.94
N LEU A 307 -22.92 8.83 6.82
CA LEU A 307 -22.35 7.50 6.61
C LEU A 307 -20.81 7.54 6.54
N TYR A 308 -20.25 8.56 5.87
CA TYR A 308 -18.81 8.78 5.83
C TYR A 308 -18.22 9.02 7.22
N ASN A 309 -18.82 9.93 8.00
CA ASN A 309 -18.38 10.22 9.37
C ASN A 309 -18.48 8.98 10.26
N LEU A 310 -19.59 8.23 10.18
CA LEU A 310 -19.77 6.98 10.91
C LEU A 310 -18.65 5.98 10.58
N PHE A 311 -18.31 5.82 9.30
CA PHE A 311 -17.26 4.90 8.87
C PHE A 311 -15.87 5.29 9.40
N LEU A 312 -15.58 6.58 9.48
CA LEU A 312 -14.34 7.08 10.06
C LEU A 312 -14.32 6.92 11.58
N GLU A 313 -15.40 7.31 12.26
CA GLU A 313 -15.53 7.23 13.72
C GLU A 313 -15.46 5.78 14.22
N ARG A 314 -16.15 4.87 13.52
CA ARG A 314 -16.13 3.43 13.81
C ARG A 314 -14.90 2.71 13.24
N ARG A 315 -14.04 3.43 12.50
CA ARG A 315 -12.81 2.92 11.87
C ARG A 315 -13.06 1.73 10.95
N TYR A 316 -14.18 1.74 10.23
CA TYR A 316 -14.52 0.67 9.30
C TYR A 316 -13.68 0.70 8.03
N ASN A 317 -13.06 1.83 7.71
CA ASN A 317 -12.20 2.01 6.55
C ASN A 317 -10.94 1.13 6.57
N VAL A 318 -10.51 0.63 7.73
CA VAL A 318 -9.27 -0.14 7.88
C VAL A 318 -9.48 -1.66 7.89
N LEU A 319 -10.71 -2.13 8.08
CA LEU A 319 -11.01 -3.54 8.33
C LEU A 319 -10.62 -4.45 7.16
N PHE A 320 -10.92 -4.03 5.92
CA PHE A 320 -10.54 -4.80 4.74
C PHE A 320 -9.03 -4.84 4.55
N HIS A 321 -8.33 -3.75 4.89
CA HIS A 321 -6.87 -3.68 4.83
C HIS A 321 -6.25 -4.62 5.87
N ASP A 322 -6.72 -4.57 7.11
CA ASP A 322 -6.20 -5.42 8.19
C ASP A 322 -6.41 -6.91 7.88
N CYS A 323 -7.59 -7.28 7.36
CA CYS A 323 -7.83 -8.63 6.86
C CYS A 323 -6.87 -9.01 5.71
N LEU A 324 -6.68 -8.12 4.72
CA LEU A 324 -5.73 -8.34 3.62
C LEU A 324 -4.31 -8.60 4.14
N LEU A 325 -3.86 -7.84 5.13
CA LEU A 325 -2.50 -7.96 5.67
C LEU A 325 -2.28 -9.33 6.37
N VAL A 326 -3.27 -9.81 7.12
CA VAL A 326 -3.24 -11.18 7.68
C VAL A 326 -3.16 -12.23 6.57
N LEU A 327 -3.90 -12.05 5.49
CA LEU A 327 -3.93 -12.99 4.36
C LEU A 327 -2.61 -13.03 3.60
N VAL A 328 -2.05 -11.86 3.28
CA VAL A 328 -0.74 -11.74 2.64
C VAL A 328 0.34 -12.40 3.49
N LYS A 329 0.26 -12.29 4.82
CA LYS A 329 1.18 -12.99 5.71
C LYS A 329 1.10 -14.51 5.56
N ILE A 330 -0.11 -15.06 5.57
CA ILE A 330 -0.33 -16.51 5.42
C ILE A 330 0.23 -16.97 4.07
N ILE A 331 -0.07 -16.24 2.99
CA ILE A 331 0.43 -16.55 1.64
C ILE A 331 1.96 -16.53 1.61
N ASN A 332 2.57 -15.43 2.07
CA ASN A 332 4.02 -15.27 2.07
C ASN A 332 4.72 -16.35 2.89
N PHE A 333 4.15 -16.76 4.03
CA PHE A 333 4.71 -17.86 4.82
C PHE A 333 4.60 -19.20 4.09
N GLU A 334 3.50 -19.48 3.39
CA GLU A 334 3.34 -20.76 2.70
C GLU A 334 4.15 -20.82 1.40
N ASP A 335 4.28 -19.71 0.66
CA ASP A 335 5.07 -19.60 -0.57
C ASP A 335 6.57 -19.66 -0.30
N ASN A 336 7.04 -18.93 0.73
CA ASN A 336 8.45 -18.88 1.09
C ASN A 336 8.79 -19.84 2.26
N GLY A 337 7.91 -20.82 2.50
CA GLY A 337 7.75 -21.61 3.73
C GLY A 337 8.82 -22.64 4.05
N GLY A 338 10.09 -22.27 4.01
CA GLY A 338 11.17 -23.17 4.43
C GLY A 338 12.56 -22.60 4.32
N ASP A 339 12.87 -21.86 3.26
CA ASP A 339 14.28 -21.64 2.89
C ASP A 339 15.06 -20.79 3.90
N ARG A 340 14.39 -19.86 4.62
CA ARG A 340 15.06 -19.02 5.64
C ARG A 340 15.25 -19.71 7.00
N LEU A 341 14.56 -20.81 7.27
CA LEU A 341 14.55 -21.50 8.58
C LEU A 341 15.15 -22.91 8.55
N GLN A 342 15.29 -23.53 7.36
CA GLN A 342 15.95 -24.83 7.23
C GLN A 342 17.46 -24.77 7.56
N ASP A 343 18.11 -23.63 7.32
CA ASP A 343 19.54 -23.44 7.58
C ASP A 343 19.93 -23.26 9.06
N LYS A 344 18.98 -23.27 10.01
CA LYS A 344 19.22 -22.70 11.35
C LYS A 344 19.06 -23.62 12.56
N GLY A 345 18.99 -24.95 12.42
CA GLY A 345 18.89 -25.84 13.61
C GLY A 345 17.65 -25.63 14.52
N PHE A 346 16.71 -24.77 14.12
CA PHE A 346 15.50 -24.42 14.88
C PHE A 346 14.28 -25.23 14.44
N VAL A 347 14.47 -26.53 14.18
CA VAL A 347 13.44 -27.43 13.62
C VAL A 347 12.15 -27.41 14.46
N GLN A 348 12.27 -27.35 15.79
CA GLN A 348 11.12 -27.33 16.70
C GLN A 348 10.33 -26.01 16.66
N LEU A 349 11.01 -24.85 16.60
CA LEU A 349 10.35 -23.54 16.45
C LEU A 349 9.66 -23.43 15.10
N HIS A 350 10.29 -23.92 14.04
CA HIS A 350 9.69 -23.98 12.69
C HIS A 350 8.45 -24.88 12.65
N GLN A 351 8.49 -26.03 13.32
CA GLN A 351 7.33 -26.93 13.40
C GLN A 351 6.17 -26.30 14.17
N ARG A 352 6.45 -25.54 15.24
CA ARG A 352 5.44 -24.78 15.99
C ARG A 352 4.84 -23.67 15.12
N GLU A 353 5.66 -22.83 14.50
CA GLU A 353 5.20 -21.75 13.62
C GLU A 353 4.37 -22.29 12.44
N LYS A 354 4.81 -23.39 11.81
CA LYS A 354 4.03 -24.10 10.77
C LYS A 354 2.69 -24.61 11.27
N ARG A 355 2.58 -25.03 12.54
CA ARG A 355 1.31 -25.47 13.13
C ARG A 355 0.40 -24.27 13.35
N ASP A 356 0.93 -23.22 13.97
CA ASP A 356 0.17 -22.03 14.32
C ASP A 356 -0.38 -21.31 13.08
N ILE A 357 0.41 -21.23 12.00
CA ILE A 357 -0.03 -20.63 10.73
C ILE A 357 -1.06 -21.51 10.01
N ARG A 358 -0.92 -22.85 10.06
CA ARG A 358 -1.96 -23.75 9.54
C ARG A 358 -3.29 -23.56 10.28
N ASP A 359 -3.23 -23.39 11.59
CA ASP A 359 -4.44 -23.18 12.39
C ASP A 359 -5.04 -21.79 12.16
N LEU A 360 -4.20 -20.76 12.02
CA LEU A 360 -4.63 -19.42 11.60
C LEU A 360 -5.34 -19.48 10.23
N ARG A 361 -4.75 -20.19 9.25
CA ARG A 361 -5.38 -20.42 7.94
C ARG A 361 -6.72 -21.11 8.06
N ARG A 362 -6.84 -22.22 8.80
CA ARG A 362 -8.13 -22.90 9.00
C ARG A 362 -9.18 -21.96 9.59
N ASN A 363 -8.78 -21.10 10.53
CA ASN A 363 -9.68 -20.11 11.12
C ASN A 363 -10.16 -19.07 10.09
N VAL A 364 -9.24 -18.54 9.28
CA VAL A 364 -9.54 -17.62 8.19
C VAL A 364 -10.54 -18.24 7.20
N VAL A 365 -10.27 -19.46 6.73
CA VAL A 365 -11.15 -20.20 5.81
C VAL A 365 -12.55 -20.38 6.42
N LYS A 366 -12.60 -20.77 7.69
CA LYS A 366 -13.86 -20.96 8.42
C LYS A 366 -14.67 -19.67 8.46
N ARG A 367 -14.07 -18.54 8.84
CA ARG A 367 -14.78 -17.25 8.93
C ARG A 367 -15.21 -16.70 7.57
N CYS A 368 -14.42 -16.89 6.51
CA CYS A 368 -14.83 -16.52 5.16
C CYS A 368 -16.01 -17.40 4.67
N SER A 369 -15.98 -18.69 4.97
CA SER A 369 -17.10 -19.60 4.71
C SER A 369 -18.37 -19.17 5.45
N GLU A 370 -18.25 -18.82 6.74
CA GLU A 370 -19.36 -18.30 7.54
C GLU A 370 -19.91 -16.99 6.98
N PHE A 371 -19.04 -16.07 6.57
CA PHE A 371 -19.45 -14.83 5.91
C PHE A 371 -20.28 -15.11 4.64
N LEU A 372 -19.80 -15.98 3.75
CA LEU A 372 -20.54 -16.35 2.53
C LEU A 372 -21.86 -17.08 2.84
N ARG A 373 -21.88 -17.95 3.85
CA ARG A 373 -23.13 -18.60 4.30
C ARG A 373 -24.11 -17.58 4.87
N SER A 374 -23.65 -16.56 5.59
CA SER A 374 -24.49 -15.49 6.12
C SER A 374 -25.12 -14.61 5.03
N LEU A 375 -24.56 -14.62 3.80
CA LEU A 375 -25.15 -13.94 2.66
C LEU A 375 -26.42 -14.65 2.16
N ARG A 376 -26.66 -15.92 2.51
CA ARG A 376 -27.84 -16.66 2.09
C ARG A 376 -29.13 -15.96 2.50
N VAL A 377 -29.98 -15.65 1.53
CA VAL A 377 -31.41 -15.46 1.77
C VAL A 377 -32.02 -16.86 1.92
N ALA A 378 -32.86 -17.05 2.96
CA ALA A 378 -33.42 -18.35 3.33
C ALA A 378 -33.92 -19.13 2.10
N GLY A 379 -33.16 -20.13 1.65
CA GLY A 379 -33.55 -21.02 0.54
C GLY A 379 -32.53 -21.27 -0.57
N ALA A 380 -31.43 -20.50 -0.70
CA ALA A 380 -30.47 -20.75 -1.79
C ALA A 380 -29.68 -22.07 -1.59
N PRO A 381 -29.76 -23.06 -2.50
CA PRO A 381 -29.08 -24.34 -2.34
C PRO A 381 -27.55 -24.24 -2.56
N LEU A 382 -26.78 -24.91 -1.70
CA LEU A 382 -25.34 -25.22 -1.89
C LEU A 382 -25.19 -26.32 -2.96
N GLN A 383 -25.67 -26.10 -4.19
CA GLN A 383 -25.52 -27.07 -5.26
C GLN A 383 -24.30 -26.72 -6.11
N VAL A 384 -23.13 -27.05 -5.60
CA VAL A 384 -21.89 -27.05 -6.38
C VAL A 384 -21.49 -28.50 -6.59
N GLN A 385 -21.30 -28.91 -7.84
CA GLN A 385 -20.82 -30.25 -8.15
C GLN A 385 -19.41 -30.45 -7.58
N LYS A 386 -19.01 -31.68 -7.26
CA LYS A 386 -17.65 -31.97 -6.78
C LYS A 386 -16.63 -31.48 -7.81
N GLY A 387 -15.67 -30.66 -7.37
CA GLY A 387 -14.71 -29.98 -8.24
C GLY A 387 -15.18 -28.64 -8.80
N GLY A 388 -16.45 -28.27 -8.60
CA GLY A 388 -17.00 -26.97 -8.97
C GLY A 388 -16.49 -25.84 -8.07
N LYS A 389 -16.44 -24.63 -8.64
CA LYS A 389 -16.10 -23.39 -7.92
C LYS A 389 -17.36 -22.78 -7.30
N GLY A 390 -17.22 -22.09 -6.18
CA GLY A 390 -18.32 -21.46 -5.46
C GLY A 390 -18.66 -22.13 -4.13
N LEU A 391 -19.18 -21.34 -3.19
CA LEU A 391 -20.03 -21.81 -2.10
C LEU A 391 -21.52 -21.58 -2.42
N LEU A 392 -21.83 -20.63 -3.28
CA LEU A 392 -23.17 -20.28 -3.74
C LEU A 392 -23.22 -20.45 -5.26
N THR A 393 -24.37 -20.88 -5.78
CA THR A 393 -24.64 -20.86 -7.21
C THR A 393 -24.65 -19.40 -7.72
N SER A 394 -24.41 -19.18 -9.01
CA SER A 394 -24.46 -17.81 -9.57
C SER A 394 -25.80 -17.12 -9.25
N ASP A 395 -26.90 -17.86 -9.35
CA ASP A 395 -28.23 -17.35 -9.03
C ASP A 395 -28.44 -17.14 -7.53
N GLY A 396 -27.94 -18.05 -6.69
CA GLY A 396 -27.97 -17.88 -5.23
C GLY A 396 -27.17 -16.65 -4.79
N LEU A 397 -26.01 -16.40 -5.40
CA LEU A 397 -25.21 -15.20 -5.15
C LEU A 397 -25.96 -13.95 -5.61
N LYS A 398 -26.51 -13.92 -6.83
CA LYS A 398 -27.32 -12.80 -7.33
C LYS A 398 -28.52 -12.50 -6.43
N GLN A 399 -29.25 -13.53 -5.99
CA GLN A 399 -30.38 -13.40 -5.06
C GLN A 399 -29.97 -12.90 -3.68
N SER A 400 -28.81 -13.33 -3.17
CA SER A 400 -28.24 -12.83 -1.92
C SER A 400 -27.78 -11.37 -1.99
N LEU A 401 -27.51 -10.88 -3.21
CA LEU A 401 -27.09 -9.50 -3.47
C LEU A 401 -28.25 -8.59 -3.93
N LEU A 402 -29.38 -9.16 -4.34
CA LEU A 402 -30.63 -8.43 -4.66
C LEU A 402 -31.17 -7.55 -3.51
N PRO A 403 -31.06 -7.92 -2.20
CA PRO A 403 -31.34 -7.03 -1.08
C PRO A 403 -30.46 -5.77 -1.04
N LEU A 404 -29.32 -5.76 -1.74
CA LEU A 404 -28.49 -4.57 -1.90
C LEU A 404 -28.98 -3.64 -3.02
N GLY A 405 -30.19 -3.87 -3.57
CA GLY A 405 -31.00 -2.95 -4.38
C GLY A 405 -30.44 -2.55 -5.76
N PRO A 406 -31.29 -2.20 -6.74
CA PRO A 406 -30.81 -1.68 -8.02
C PRO A 406 -30.13 -0.32 -7.82
N PHE A 407 -28.95 -0.17 -8.43
CA PHE A 407 -28.02 0.96 -8.35
C PHE A 407 -28.55 2.32 -8.86
N MET A 408 -29.84 2.42 -9.16
CA MET A 408 -30.39 3.45 -10.05
C MET A 408 -30.55 4.84 -9.39
N HIS A 409 -30.48 4.94 -8.05
CA HIS A 409 -30.69 6.22 -7.34
C HIS A 409 -29.70 6.50 -6.19
N GLN A 410 -28.60 5.75 -6.07
CA GLN A 410 -27.67 5.90 -4.95
C GLN A 410 -26.50 6.81 -5.28
N THR A 411 -26.22 7.77 -4.40
CA THR A 411 -25.08 8.69 -4.54
C THR A 411 -23.78 8.03 -4.03
N GLY A 412 -22.63 8.59 -4.45
CA GLY A 412 -21.38 7.86 -4.65
C GLY A 412 -20.78 7.08 -3.46
N PHE A 413 -20.92 7.52 -2.21
CA PHE A 413 -20.27 6.81 -1.07
C PHE A 413 -20.98 5.49 -0.76
N GLN A 414 -22.31 5.53 -0.60
CA GLN A 414 -23.12 4.33 -0.36
C GLN A 414 -23.01 3.31 -1.50
N TYR A 415 -22.97 3.79 -2.75
CA TYR A 415 -22.76 2.95 -3.93
C TYR A 415 -21.42 2.19 -3.87
N ASN A 416 -20.30 2.90 -3.69
CA ASN A 416 -18.98 2.28 -3.67
C ASN A 416 -18.79 1.37 -2.44
N LEU A 417 -19.39 1.71 -1.31
CA LEU A 417 -19.43 0.83 -0.15
C LEU A 417 -20.10 -0.51 -0.49
N ARG A 418 -21.27 -0.47 -1.16
CA ARG A 418 -21.93 -1.69 -1.65
C ARG A 418 -21.06 -2.44 -2.66
N LEU A 419 -20.38 -1.71 -3.55
CA LEU A 419 -19.46 -2.29 -4.53
C LEU A 419 -18.26 -3.00 -3.88
N SER A 420 -17.71 -2.47 -2.78
CA SER A 420 -16.68 -3.14 -1.98
C SER A 420 -17.15 -4.49 -1.47
N PHE A 421 -18.34 -4.54 -0.84
CA PHE A 421 -18.92 -5.78 -0.32
C PHE A 421 -19.29 -6.76 -1.42
N LEU A 422 -19.82 -6.26 -2.54
CA LEU A 422 -20.15 -7.07 -3.71
C LEU A 422 -18.89 -7.74 -4.29
N SER A 423 -17.82 -6.96 -4.44
CA SER A 423 -16.53 -7.46 -4.93
C SER A 423 -15.94 -8.49 -3.98
N LEU A 424 -16.01 -8.24 -2.66
CA LEU A 424 -15.60 -9.20 -1.65
C LEU A 424 -16.39 -10.50 -1.78
N ALA A 425 -17.73 -10.43 -1.78
CA ALA A 425 -18.60 -11.59 -1.84
C ALA A 425 -18.39 -12.43 -3.11
N HIS A 426 -18.31 -11.77 -4.27
CA HIS A 426 -18.17 -12.45 -5.55
C HIS A 426 -16.84 -13.21 -5.64
N ILE A 427 -15.73 -12.55 -5.32
CA ILE A 427 -14.40 -13.16 -5.43
C ILE A 427 -14.19 -14.21 -4.33
N LEU A 428 -14.69 -13.96 -3.11
CA LEU A 428 -14.66 -14.97 -2.06
C LEU A 428 -15.46 -16.21 -2.48
N ASN A 429 -16.63 -16.05 -3.11
CA ASN A 429 -17.42 -17.18 -3.60
C ASN A 429 -16.58 -18.00 -4.59
N ASP A 430 -16.01 -17.34 -5.59
CA ASP A 430 -15.22 -17.98 -6.65
C ASP A 430 -13.90 -18.58 -6.15
N ALA A 431 -13.38 -18.10 -5.01
CA ALA A 431 -12.19 -18.64 -4.36
C ALA A 431 -12.42 -20.04 -3.76
N HIS A 432 -13.66 -20.48 -3.54
CA HIS A 432 -13.95 -21.78 -2.95
C HIS A 432 -14.06 -22.87 -4.01
N THR A 433 -13.48 -24.03 -3.74
CA THR A 433 -13.63 -25.25 -4.54
C THR A 433 -14.25 -26.34 -3.68
N TYR A 434 -15.38 -26.90 -4.12
CA TYR A 434 -16.06 -27.96 -3.40
C TYR A 434 -15.37 -29.32 -3.58
N ARG A 435 -14.99 -29.97 -2.49
CA ARG A 435 -14.28 -31.26 -2.48
C ARG A 435 -15.21 -32.46 -2.22
N GLY A 436 -16.49 -32.24 -1.93
CA GLY A 436 -17.45 -33.28 -1.50
C GLY A 436 -17.59 -33.35 0.03
N ARG A 437 -18.73 -33.86 0.52
CA ARG A 437 -19.01 -34.03 1.97
C ARG A 437 -18.83 -32.74 2.79
N ASP A 438 -19.33 -31.61 2.29
CA ASP A 438 -19.22 -30.28 2.91
C ASP A 438 -17.77 -29.79 3.16
N VAL A 439 -16.78 -30.43 2.54
CA VAL A 439 -15.38 -29.99 2.57
C VAL A 439 -15.13 -29.01 1.43
N HIS A 440 -14.58 -27.84 1.75
CA HIS A 440 -14.21 -26.81 0.78
C HIS A 440 -12.73 -26.47 0.93
N ASP A 441 -12.07 -26.26 -0.20
CA ASP A 441 -10.74 -25.65 -0.26
C ASP A 441 -10.88 -24.20 -0.72
N ILE A 442 -10.01 -23.30 -0.25
CA ILE A 442 -10.05 -21.88 -0.64
C ILE A 442 -8.73 -21.47 -1.27
N ASN A 443 -8.82 -20.83 -2.44
CA ASN A 443 -7.67 -20.24 -3.08
C ASN A 443 -7.26 -18.98 -2.31
N ARG A 444 -6.09 -19.06 -1.65
CA ARG A 444 -5.53 -17.97 -0.83
C ARG A 444 -5.24 -16.70 -1.64
N ASN A 445 -4.85 -16.82 -2.91
CA ASN A 445 -4.54 -15.66 -3.76
C ASN A 445 -5.84 -14.93 -4.13
N GLU A 446 -6.89 -15.66 -4.47
CA GLU A 446 -8.22 -15.07 -4.72
C GLU A 446 -8.80 -14.46 -3.44
N LEU A 447 -8.56 -15.07 -2.28
CA LEU A 447 -8.94 -14.51 -0.98
C LEU A 447 -8.24 -13.16 -0.71
N ALA A 448 -6.92 -13.08 -0.87
CA ALA A 448 -6.21 -11.80 -0.76
C ALA A 448 -6.67 -10.79 -1.82
N ARG A 449 -6.94 -11.24 -3.05
CA ARG A 449 -7.48 -10.40 -4.12
C ARG A 449 -8.85 -9.82 -3.75
N ALA A 450 -9.74 -10.61 -3.15
CA ALA A 450 -11.07 -10.19 -2.73
C ALA A 450 -11.00 -9.02 -1.74
N PHE A 451 -10.19 -9.17 -0.69
CA PHE A 451 -10.00 -8.12 0.31
C PHE A 451 -9.32 -6.88 -0.28
N ARG A 452 -8.32 -7.06 -1.15
CA ARG A 452 -7.65 -5.95 -1.84
C ARG A 452 -8.61 -5.13 -2.70
N LEU A 453 -9.48 -5.79 -3.45
CA LEU A 453 -10.47 -5.11 -4.29
C LEU A 453 -11.50 -4.38 -3.43
N ALA A 454 -12.01 -5.02 -2.38
CA ALA A 454 -12.95 -4.40 -1.44
C ALA A 454 -12.36 -3.16 -0.76
N ALA A 455 -11.13 -3.27 -0.27
CA ALA A 455 -10.31 -2.19 0.26
C ALA A 455 -10.18 -1.02 -0.73
N SER A 456 -9.83 -1.33 -1.97
CA SER A 456 -9.63 -0.33 -3.04
C SER A 456 -10.90 0.44 -3.38
N TYR A 457 -12.03 -0.26 -3.51
CA TYR A 457 -13.33 0.38 -3.75
C TYR A 457 -13.77 1.25 -2.57
N LEU A 458 -13.42 0.87 -1.34
CA LEU A 458 -13.78 1.65 -0.16
C LEU A 458 -12.98 2.96 -0.13
N GLU A 459 -11.69 2.89 -0.44
CA GLU A 459 -10.84 4.08 -0.55
C GLU A 459 -11.26 4.99 -1.70
N LEU A 460 -11.71 4.41 -2.81
CA LEU A 460 -12.34 5.15 -3.90
C LEU A 460 -13.57 5.93 -3.42
N ALA A 461 -14.43 5.27 -2.64
CA ALA A 461 -15.62 5.86 -2.05
C ALA A 461 -15.26 7.08 -1.20
N LEU A 462 -14.30 6.90 -0.28
CA LEU A 462 -13.84 7.95 0.63
C LEU A 462 -13.28 9.14 -0.16
N THR A 463 -12.52 8.88 -1.22
CA THR A 463 -11.96 9.91 -2.11
C THR A 463 -13.05 10.72 -2.81
N GLN A 464 -14.02 10.04 -3.45
CA GLN A 464 -15.09 10.72 -4.17
C GLN A 464 -15.94 11.60 -3.25
N HIS A 465 -16.16 11.15 -2.02
CA HIS A 465 -16.91 11.94 -1.03
C HIS A 465 -16.15 13.20 -0.61
N THR A 466 -14.84 13.11 -0.35
CA THR A 466 -14.05 14.27 0.10
C THR A 466 -13.87 15.32 -0.99
N VAL A 467 -13.73 14.90 -2.25
CA VAL A 467 -13.65 15.83 -3.40
C VAL A 467 -14.97 16.59 -3.57
N ARG A 468 -16.11 15.88 -3.57
CA ARG A 468 -17.44 16.51 -3.76
C ARG A 468 -17.83 17.47 -2.64
N THR A 469 -17.38 17.22 -1.41
CA THR A 469 -17.70 18.08 -0.25
C THR A 469 -16.80 19.31 -0.14
N ARG A 470 -15.67 19.39 -0.86
CA ARG A 470 -14.69 20.48 -0.75
C ARG A 470 -14.90 21.68 -1.68
N GLY A 471 -15.90 21.66 -2.57
CA GLY A 471 -16.44 22.85 -3.25
C GLY A 471 -15.43 23.96 -3.59
N ARG A 472 -14.40 23.65 -4.39
CA ARG A 472 -13.59 24.57 -5.23
C ARG A 472 -12.63 23.70 -6.04
N VAL A 473 -12.87 23.67 -7.35
CA VAL A 473 -12.16 22.86 -8.34
C VAL A 473 -10.74 23.39 -8.53
N SER A 474 -9.72 22.54 -8.38
CA SER A 474 -8.42 22.74 -9.01
C SER A 474 -8.37 21.90 -10.30
N GLU A 475 -7.66 22.37 -11.33
CA GLU A 475 -7.55 21.68 -12.63
C GLU A 475 -6.92 20.26 -12.50
N GLU A 476 -6.17 19.99 -11.43
CA GLU A 476 -5.64 18.65 -11.11
C GLU A 476 -6.73 17.69 -10.58
N ASP A 477 -7.75 18.21 -9.87
CA ASP A 477 -8.87 17.41 -9.36
C ASP A 477 -9.81 16.96 -10.49
N ASP A 478 -9.92 17.74 -11.56
CA ASP A 478 -10.71 17.39 -12.75
C ASP A 478 -10.11 16.20 -13.51
N GLY A 479 -8.78 16.03 -13.50
CA GLY A 479 -8.10 14.86 -14.06
C GLY A 479 -8.48 13.57 -13.32
N ILE A 480 -8.51 13.63 -11.97
CA ILE A 480 -8.93 12.53 -11.11
C ILE A 480 -10.43 12.24 -11.31
N ILE A 481 -11.29 13.26 -11.31
CA ILE A 481 -12.73 13.12 -11.53
C ILE A 481 -13.03 12.54 -12.93
N SER A 482 -12.29 12.93 -13.97
CA SER A 482 -12.44 12.44 -15.34
C SER A 482 -12.04 10.95 -15.49
N GLN A 483 -10.93 10.53 -14.87
CA GLN A 483 -10.58 9.11 -14.77
C GLN A 483 -11.63 8.32 -13.98
N LEU A 484 -12.14 8.86 -12.87
CA LEU A 484 -13.14 8.22 -12.01
C LEU A 484 -14.53 8.09 -12.67
N ASN A 485 -14.97 9.09 -13.40
CA ASN A 485 -16.25 9.08 -14.10
C ASN A 485 -16.23 8.13 -15.31
N SER A 486 -15.09 8.02 -16.01
CA SER A 486 -14.89 7.06 -17.10
C SER A 486 -14.99 5.60 -16.64
N LEU A 487 -14.63 5.32 -15.39
CA LEU A 487 -14.77 4.00 -14.75
C LEU A 487 -16.23 3.69 -14.34
N THR A 488 -17.02 4.71 -14.03
CA THR A 488 -18.41 4.57 -13.57
C THR A 488 -19.36 4.35 -14.74
N ILE A 489 -19.14 5.02 -15.88
CA ILE A 489 -20.02 4.97 -17.06
C ILE A 489 -19.86 3.64 -17.84
N ASN A 490 -18.67 3.07 -17.91
CA ASN A 490 -18.40 1.83 -18.65
C ASN A 490 -18.89 0.53 -17.96
N SER A 491 -19.52 0.64 -16.77
CA SER A 491 -20.15 -0.50 -16.08
C SER A 491 -21.67 -0.59 -16.27
N SER A 492 -22.27 0.31 -17.07
CA SER A 492 -23.69 0.23 -17.42
C SER A 492 -23.93 -0.81 -18.52
N ILE A 493 -24.82 -1.74 -18.18
CA ILE A 493 -25.20 -2.95 -18.90
C ILE A 493 -25.60 -2.68 -20.36
N ARG A 494 -25.03 -3.46 -21.28
CA ARG A 494 -25.56 -3.69 -22.63
C ARG A 494 -27.03 -4.11 -22.49
N GLN A 495 -27.95 -3.22 -22.86
CA GLN A 495 -29.35 -3.56 -23.04
C GLN A 495 -29.45 -4.61 -24.15
N THR A 496 -29.73 -5.85 -23.78
CA THR A 496 -30.24 -6.87 -24.70
C THR A 496 -31.72 -6.55 -24.94
N GLY A 497 -32.03 -6.12 -26.16
CA GLY A 497 -33.38 -5.85 -26.61
C GLY A 497 -34.23 -7.12 -26.69
N TYR A 498 -35.45 -7.04 -26.16
CA TYR A 498 -36.55 -7.89 -26.59
C TYR A 498 -37.24 -7.22 -27.78
N ALA A 499 -37.49 -8.05 -28.79
CA ALA A 499 -38.11 -7.68 -30.05
C ALA A 499 -39.55 -7.17 -29.88
N SER A 500 -39.86 -6.09 -30.59
CA SER A 500 -41.15 -5.94 -31.27
C SER A 500 -40.89 -5.11 -32.52
N GLY A 501 -41.18 -5.71 -33.68
CA GLY A 501 -40.80 -5.17 -34.97
C GLY A 501 -41.77 -4.12 -35.48
N TYR A 502 -41.25 -3.21 -36.30
CA TYR A 502 -41.94 -2.72 -37.50
C TYR A 502 -40.88 -2.31 -38.52
N ARG A 503 -41.08 -2.78 -39.77
CA ARG A 503 -40.30 -2.45 -40.96
C ARG A 503 -40.40 -0.94 -41.26
N SER A 504 -39.29 -0.32 -41.68
CA SER A 504 -39.12 0.32 -43.01
C SER A 504 -37.87 1.21 -43.05
N SER A 505 -37.03 1.01 -44.06
CA SER A 505 -35.96 1.94 -44.51
C SER A 505 -36.52 2.88 -45.59
N PRO A 506 -35.71 3.74 -46.24
CA PRO A 506 -35.03 4.94 -45.73
C PRO A 506 -35.33 6.18 -46.59
N THR A 507 -35.14 7.40 -46.08
CA THR A 507 -35.05 8.60 -46.94
C THR A 507 -33.96 9.56 -46.48
N ARG A 508 -33.08 9.88 -47.44
CA ARG A 508 -32.03 10.92 -47.41
C ARG A 508 -32.65 12.31 -47.48
N THR A 509 -32.04 13.30 -46.81
CA THR A 509 -31.58 14.60 -47.37
C THR A 509 -30.92 15.42 -46.25
N ALA A 510 -29.65 15.82 -46.44
CA ALA A 510 -29.13 17.21 -46.49
C ALA A 510 -29.31 18.00 -45.17
N SER A 511 -28.34 18.65 -44.52
CA SER A 511 -27.16 19.41 -44.97
C SER A 511 -26.28 19.75 -43.73
N ALA A 512 -25.00 20.09 -43.97
CA ALA A 512 -23.91 20.31 -42.99
C ALA A 512 -24.18 21.29 -41.82
N PRO A 513 -23.34 21.23 -40.77
CA PRO A 513 -22.38 22.33 -40.60
C PRO A 513 -20.92 21.85 -40.54
N SER A 514 -20.04 22.74 -40.99
CA SER A 514 -18.59 22.65 -41.05
C SER A 514 -17.94 21.98 -39.83
N SER A 515 -17.52 20.72 -39.99
CA SER A 515 -16.72 20.03 -38.97
C SER A 515 -15.29 20.57 -38.99
N THR A 516 -14.89 21.27 -37.94
CA THR A 516 -13.47 21.46 -37.58
C THR A 516 -12.88 20.09 -37.26
N CYS A 517 -11.67 19.83 -37.76
CA CYS A 517 -10.94 18.61 -37.45
C CYS A 517 -10.58 18.59 -35.96
N THR A 518 -11.06 17.59 -35.20
CA THR A 518 -10.81 17.53 -33.74
C THR A 518 -9.35 17.28 -33.36
N ARG A 519 -8.48 17.03 -34.34
CA ARG A 519 -7.04 16.76 -34.12
C ARG A 519 -6.16 18.00 -34.33
N CYS A 520 -6.47 18.86 -35.30
CA CYS A 520 -5.67 20.07 -35.60
C CYS A 520 -6.47 21.37 -35.55
N ASN A 521 -7.78 21.29 -35.24
CA ASN A 521 -8.73 22.40 -35.19
C ASN A 521 -8.88 23.23 -36.49
N ARG A 522 -8.36 22.75 -37.63
CA ARG A 522 -8.55 23.38 -38.95
C ARG A 522 -9.81 22.85 -39.64
N THR A 523 -10.42 23.66 -40.50
CA THR A 523 -11.61 23.31 -41.30
C THR A 523 -11.22 22.73 -42.67
N GLY A 524 -12.15 22.05 -43.34
CA GLY A 524 -11.95 21.49 -44.69
C GLY A 524 -11.60 20.00 -44.76
N HIS A 525 -11.41 19.32 -43.62
CA HIS A 525 -11.23 17.87 -43.53
C HIS A 525 -11.70 17.36 -42.15
N SER A 526 -12.00 16.06 -42.03
CA SER A 526 -12.32 15.41 -40.76
C SER A 526 -11.09 14.71 -40.17
N SER A 527 -11.11 14.40 -38.86
CA SER A 527 -9.96 13.81 -38.13
C SER A 527 -9.31 12.57 -38.77
N PRO A 528 -10.02 11.69 -39.49
CA PRO A 528 -9.41 10.58 -40.25
C PRO A 528 -8.58 11.05 -41.46
N SER A 529 -8.91 12.19 -42.06
CA SER A 529 -8.28 12.75 -43.25
C SER A 529 -7.37 13.94 -42.92
N CYS A 530 -6.93 14.06 -41.66
CA CYS A 530 -6.09 15.16 -41.22
C CYS A 530 -4.65 15.00 -41.71
N PRO A 531 -4.07 16.00 -42.41
CA PRO A 531 -2.72 15.92 -42.97
C PRO A 531 -1.64 15.83 -41.88
N GLU A 532 -1.95 16.24 -40.64
CA GLU A 532 -1.06 16.11 -39.48
C GLU A 532 -1.22 14.77 -38.74
N THR A 533 -2.01 13.84 -39.28
CA THR A 533 -2.14 12.49 -38.70
C THR A 533 -0.89 11.68 -38.98
N GLN A 534 -0.18 11.30 -37.92
CA GLN A 534 0.99 10.42 -38.02
C GLN A 534 0.57 8.95 -38.02
N CYS A 535 1.02 8.20 -39.02
CA CYS A 535 0.83 6.76 -39.08
C CYS A 535 1.66 6.06 -38.00
N TYR A 536 1.05 5.26 -37.14
CA TYR A 536 1.77 4.55 -36.07
C TYR A 536 2.69 3.44 -36.58
N ARG A 537 2.56 3.01 -37.85
CA ARG A 537 3.46 2.02 -38.46
C ARG A 537 4.70 2.65 -39.09
N CYS A 538 4.53 3.62 -39.99
CA CYS A 538 5.66 4.20 -40.76
C CYS A 538 6.10 5.58 -40.26
N ARG A 539 5.43 6.15 -39.26
CA ARG A 539 5.68 7.50 -38.71
C ARG A 539 5.58 8.66 -39.69
N SER A 540 5.11 8.42 -40.91
CA SER A 540 4.84 9.46 -41.92
C SER A 540 3.44 10.07 -41.72
N PHE A 541 3.26 11.30 -42.17
CA PHE A 541 2.02 12.07 -42.03
C PHE A 541 1.05 11.83 -43.20
N GLY A 542 -0.24 12.09 -42.97
CA GLY A 542 -1.28 12.11 -44.02
C GLY A 542 -2.13 10.83 -44.17
N HIS A 543 -1.89 9.78 -43.37
CA HIS A 543 -2.70 8.55 -43.35
C HIS A 543 -2.65 7.86 -41.99
N MET A 544 -3.63 6.99 -41.68
CA MET A 544 -3.64 6.18 -40.45
C MET A 544 -3.03 4.79 -40.68
N SER A 545 -2.67 4.08 -39.61
CA SER A 545 -2.01 2.76 -39.68
C SER A 545 -2.71 1.72 -40.55
N PHE A 546 -4.03 1.83 -40.72
CA PHE A 546 -4.82 0.92 -41.55
C PHE A 546 -4.61 1.16 -43.05
N ASP A 547 -4.44 2.43 -43.45
CA ASP A 547 -4.25 2.89 -44.83
C ASP A 547 -2.77 3.16 -45.15
N CYS A 548 -1.85 2.49 -44.45
CA CYS A 548 -0.41 2.66 -44.64
C CYS A 548 0.04 2.13 -46.00
N PRO A 549 0.52 2.99 -46.93
CA PRO A 549 0.95 2.55 -48.26
C PRO A 549 2.22 1.68 -48.21
N VAL A 550 2.98 1.76 -47.11
CA VAL A 550 4.19 0.96 -46.87
C VAL A 550 3.85 -0.43 -46.29
N TYR A 551 2.74 -0.54 -45.56
CA TYR A 551 2.31 -1.79 -44.90
C TYR A 551 0.79 -1.98 -45.01
N PRO A 552 0.26 -2.23 -46.22
CA PRO A 552 -1.17 -2.39 -46.42
C PRO A 552 -1.70 -3.61 -45.65
N SER A 553 -2.76 -3.41 -44.87
CA SER A 553 -3.38 -4.49 -44.10
C SER A 553 -4.20 -5.37 -45.06
N THR A 554 -3.98 -6.69 -45.08
CA THR A 554 -4.83 -7.62 -45.86
C THR A 554 -6.25 -7.65 -45.29
N PRO A 555 -7.29 -7.75 -46.15
CA PRO A 555 -8.68 -7.64 -45.70
C PRO A 555 -9.12 -8.94 -45.00
N GLN A 556 -9.25 -8.92 -43.67
CA GLN A 556 -9.94 -9.98 -42.95
C GLN A 556 -11.46 -9.79 -43.07
N ARG A 557 -12.10 -10.84 -43.59
CA ARG A 557 -13.55 -11.01 -43.76
C ARG A 557 -14.28 -10.76 -42.44
N ARG A 558 -15.29 -9.89 -42.49
CA ARG A 558 -16.32 -9.72 -41.47
C ARG A 558 -17.11 -11.03 -41.30
N ARG A 559 -17.21 -11.54 -40.06
CA ARG A 559 -18.44 -12.09 -39.50
C ARG A 559 -18.50 -11.80 -38.01
#